data_AF-A0A1F3VH52-F1
#
_entry.id   AF-A0A1F3VH52-F1
#
_cell.length_a   1.000
_cell.length_b   1.000
_cell.length_c   1.000
_cell.angle_alpha   90.00
_cell.angle_beta   90.00
_cell.angle_gamma   90.00
#
_symmetry.space_group_name_H-M   'P 1'
#
loop_
_entity.id
_entity.type
_entity.pdbx_description
1 polymer ?
#
loop_
_entity_poly.entity_id
_entity_poly.type
_entity_poly.pdbx_seq_one_letter_code
_entity_poly.pdbx_strand_id
1 'polypeptide(L)'
;MVGYHGVKLFPYFIYSRIILNGIDSEYIRLDQATYEQVTPSYPLDIDDMENKPSDLFKNFAFGGYEVVVPVHHPVIKLLPVISRELDEKNLSLLGFKLITPQYSYNNISFEIQKTSRVSLNFYTEKLFTLSTFKKNILKRSSFEIWRDVYRLDLLYNRDLRSFNNSYHLARELSKMAKDHMVEELVYNLYILFLRQKIFENKKPRYQWYAKGGLGVMNLSSDNDLFKVEKLMFKEGDIVYSVILKTKKNDHFARTYRNMLFNTMRLKKSSAQLSQTIYEDYKTLSFEQKIDQKGMVYLFMAFSHVRENKNFLREMIQFLEKGKNNLIYLVPLYEYAFFKYGTNFSKMDKFRKETSEELLKRKIEEEKQKEIEEINRQEEKNRNNQTDDNKLIGDKTKVDYILEKLKEKSVPVKADTIEVD
;
A
#
# COMPACT_ATOMS: atom_id res chain seq x y z
N MET A 1 32.92 -35.84 -37.64
CA MET A 1 32.95 -34.70 -36.69
C MET A 1 31.64 -33.89 -36.61
N VAL A 2 30.72 -34.01 -37.59
CA VAL A 2 29.44 -33.26 -37.61
C VAL A 2 28.38 -33.79 -36.60
N GLY A 3 28.35 -35.09 -36.31
CA GLY A 3 27.37 -35.68 -35.38
C GLY A 3 27.57 -35.34 -33.89
N TYR A 4 28.82 -35.19 -33.43
CA TYR A 4 29.12 -34.91 -32.01
C TYR A 4 28.75 -33.48 -31.59
N HIS A 5 28.91 -32.51 -32.50
CA HIS A 5 28.50 -31.13 -32.26
C HIS A 5 26.98 -30.93 -32.32
N GLY A 6 26.26 -31.70 -33.14
CA GLY A 6 24.80 -31.66 -33.21
C GLY A 6 24.12 -32.09 -31.91
N VAL A 7 24.58 -33.18 -31.29
CA VAL A 7 24.04 -33.67 -30.00
C VAL A 7 24.28 -32.67 -28.87
N LYS A 8 25.44 -32.01 -28.85
CA LYS A 8 25.77 -31.01 -27.82
C LYS A 8 24.97 -29.71 -27.92
N LEU A 9 24.41 -29.38 -29.08
CA LEU A 9 23.64 -28.14 -29.29
C LEU A 9 22.13 -28.36 -29.24
N PHE A 10 21.67 -29.62 -29.26
CA PHE A 10 20.25 -29.97 -29.28
C PHE A 10 19.44 -29.36 -28.12
N PRO A 11 19.90 -29.37 -26.86
CA PRO A 11 19.19 -28.71 -25.77
C PRO A 11 18.97 -27.20 -26.00
N TYR A 12 19.95 -26.51 -26.58
CA TYR A 12 19.83 -25.09 -26.92
C TYR A 12 18.81 -24.87 -28.04
N PHE A 13 18.75 -25.76 -29.02
CA PHE A 13 17.72 -25.69 -30.07
C PHE A 13 16.31 -25.80 -29.48
N ILE A 14 16.07 -26.76 -28.59
CA ILE A 14 14.79 -26.88 -27.87
C ILE A 14 14.48 -25.59 -27.11
N TYR A 15 15.44 -25.11 -26.31
CA TYR A 15 15.30 -23.87 -25.54
C TYR A 15 14.91 -22.67 -26.43
N SER A 16 15.62 -22.48 -27.55
CA SER A 16 15.35 -21.39 -28.49
C SER A 16 13.95 -21.48 -29.11
N ARG A 17 13.49 -22.70 -29.41
CA ARG A 17 12.14 -22.94 -29.94
C ARG A 17 11.07 -22.62 -28.89
N ILE A 18 11.31 -22.98 -27.63
CA ILE A 18 10.42 -22.64 -26.50
C ILE A 18 10.33 -21.12 -26.35
N ILE A 19 11.46 -20.39 -26.37
CA ILE A 19 11.44 -18.93 -26.29
C ILE A 19 10.64 -18.30 -27.43
N LEU A 20 10.85 -18.77 -28.66
CA LEU A 20 10.28 -18.15 -29.86
C LEU A 20 8.79 -18.42 -30.03
N ASN A 21 8.34 -19.62 -29.67
CA ASN A 21 6.99 -20.08 -29.98
C ASN A 21 6.13 -20.31 -28.73
N GLY A 22 6.72 -20.27 -27.54
CA GLY A 22 6.09 -20.80 -26.34
C GLY A 22 6.06 -22.33 -26.32
N ILE A 23 5.49 -22.88 -25.26
CA ILE A 23 5.21 -24.31 -25.11
C ILE A 23 4.01 -24.50 -24.18
N ASP A 24 3.09 -25.38 -24.58
CA ASP A 24 2.06 -25.91 -23.68
C ASP A 24 2.26 -27.42 -23.62
N SER A 25 2.72 -27.90 -22.46
CA SER A 25 2.99 -29.31 -22.22
C SER A 25 2.60 -29.68 -20.80
N GLU A 26 2.55 -30.99 -20.51
CA GLU A 26 2.34 -31.48 -19.16
C GLU A 26 3.47 -31.10 -18.18
N TYR A 27 4.66 -30.81 -18.70
CA TYR A 27 5.85 -30.50 -17.89
C TYR A 27 6.00 -29.03 -17.58
N ILE A 28 5.66 -28.17 -18.54
CA ILE A 28 5.78 -26.73 -18.44
C ILE A 28 4.80 -26.04 -19.40
N ARG A 29 4.21 -24.96 -18.92
CA ARG A 29 3.46 -23.98 -19.73
C ARG A 29 4.17 -22.63 -19.74
N LEU A 30 4.53 -22.17 -20.94
CA LEU A 30 5.10 -20.85 -21.18
C LEU A 30 4.47 -20.25 -22.43
N ASP A 31 4.03 -19.01 -22.30
CA ASP A 31 3.59 -18.24 -23.46
C ASP A 31 4.78 -17.87 -24.35
N GLN A 32 4.48 -17.47 -25.59
CA GLN A 32 5.49 -16.87 -26.46
C GLN A 32 6.13 -15.65 -25.77
N ALA A 33 7.46 -15.66 -25.66
CA ALA A 33 8.18 -14.59 -24.99
C ALA A 33 8.31 -13.37 -25.90
N THR A 34 8.13 -12.17 -25.34
CA THR A 34 8.46 -10.93 -26.04
C THR A 34 9.94 -10.61 -25.89
N TYR A 35 10.48 -9.77 -26.78
CA TYR A 35 11.89 -9.37 -26.75
C TYR A 35 12.27 -8.77 -25.38
N GLU A 36 11.40 -7.92 -24.83
CA GLU A 36 11.59 -7.31 -23.53
C GLU A 36 11.61 -8.32 -22.37
N GLN A 37 10.91 -9.46 -22.49
CA GLN A 37 10.93 -10.51 -21.47
C GLN A 37 12.19 -11.37 -21.51
N VAL A 38 12.94 -11.39 -22.62
CA VAL A 38 14.14 -12.22 -22.75
C VAL A 38 15.43 -11.44 -22.63
N THR A 39 15.43 -10.15 -22.95
CA THR A 39 16.61 -9.30 -22.79
C THR A 39 16.65 -8.57 -21.45
N PRO A 40 17.83 -8.32 -20.89
CA PRO A 40 17.96 -7.48 -19.72
C PRO A 40 17.61 -6.04 -20.08
N SER A 41 17.13 -5.31 -19.10
CA SER A 41 16.73 -3.92 -19.32
C SER A 41 17.85 -2.93 -19.00
N TYR A 42 17.68 -1.71 -19.52
CA TYR A 42 18.63 -0.60 -19.38
C TYR A 42 18.90 -0.21 -17.93
N PRO A 43 20.10 0.35 -17.64
CA PRO A 43 20.41 0.87 -16.32
C PRO A 43 19.36 1.89 -15.87
N LEU A 44 19.04 1.85 -14.58
CA LEU A 44 18.11 2.78 -13.96
C LEU A 44 18.80 4.14 -13.84
N ASP A 45 18.17 5.18 -14.38
CA ASP A 45 18.63 6.56 -14.27
C ASP A 45 18.34 7.07 -12.84
N ILE A 46 19.30 6.87 -11.95
CA ILE A 46 19.33 7.40 -10.58
C ILE A 46 20.69 8.01 -10.35
N ASP A 47 20.68 9.24 -9.89
CA ASP A 47 21.88 9.89 -9.41
C ASP A 47 22.16 9.43 -7.98
N ASP A 48 23.19 8.57 -7.84
CA ASP A 48 23.60 7.99 -6.57
C ASP A 48 24.45 8.98 -5.73
N MET A 49 24.91 10.09 -6.30
CA MET A 49 25.96 10.93 -5.70
C MET A 49 25.45 11.98 -4.69
N GLU A 50 24.16 12.35 -4.67
CA GLU A 50 23.85 13.71 -4.16
C GLU A 50 22.57 13.93 -3.36
N ASN A 51 22.07 12.96 -2.61
CA ASN A 51 20.78 13.15 -1.91
C ASN A 51 20.72 12.56 -0.50
N LYS A 52 21.55 13.09 0.42
CA LYS A 52 21.21 12.98 1.84
C LYS A 52 19.97 13.85 2.10
N PRO A 53 18.94 13.36 2.82
CA PRO A 53 17.82 14.18 3.20
C PRO A 53 18.33 15.42 3.95
N SER A 54 18.00 16.62 3.47
CA SER A 54 18.22 17.83 4.25
C SER A 54 17.33 17.81 5.49
N ASP A 55 17.59 18.70 6.45
CA ASP A 55 16.77 18.83 7.68
C ASP A 55 15.28 19.14 7.40
N LEU A 56 14.97 19.52 6.16
CA LEU A 56 13.60 19.73 5.67
C LEU A 56 12.79 18.44 5.54
N PHE A 57 13.47 17.30 5.48
CA PHE A 57 12.89 15.98 5.28
C PHE A 57 13.13 15.08 6.51
N LYS A 58 12.18 14.18 6.79
CA LYS A 58 12.29 13.17 7.85
C LYS A 58 11.84 11.82 7.30
N ASN A 59 12.48 10.74 7.76
CA ASN A 59 12.07 9.38 7.44
C ASN A 59 10.90 8.96 8.35
N PHE A 60 9.89 8.34 7.78
CA PHE A 60 8.75 7.76 8.50
C PHE A 60 8.53 6.32 8.09
N ALA A 61 8.02 5.52 9.02
CA ALA A 61 7.30 4.32 8.65
C ALA A 61 5.92 4.71 8.09
N PHE A 62 5.56 4.17 6.94
CA PHE A 62 4.31 4.43 6.24
C PHE A 62 3.83 3.17 5.53
N GLY A 63 2.73 2.60 6.00
CA GLY A 63 2.02 1.51 5.31
C GLY A 63 2.88 0.30 4.92
N GLY A 64 3.91 -0.04 5.70
CA GLY A 64 4.83 -1.15 5.40
C GLY A 64 6.17 -0.75 4.78
N TYR A 65 6.40 0.54 4.57
CA TYR A 65 7.63 1.08 3.97
C TYR A 65 8.26 2.13 4.87
N GLU A 66 9.56 2.30 4.77
CA GLU A 66 10.24 3.51 5.22
C GLU A 66 10.24 4.51 4.06
N VAL A 67 9.76 5.73 4.28
CA VAL A 67 9.68 6.78 3.26
C VAL A 67 10.19 8.10 3.81
N VAL A 68 10.90 8.85 2.98
CA VAL A 68 11.32 10.21 3.29
C VAL A 68 10.21 11.19 2.93
N VAL A 69 9.85 12.12 3.83
CA VAL A 69 8.75 13.07 3.61
C VAL A 69 9.13 14.50 4.04
N PRO A 70 8.63 15.54 3.35
CA PRO A 70 8.96 16.93 3.61
C PRO A 70 8.16 17.49 4.79
N VAL A 71 8.62 17.25 6.02
CA VAL A 71 7.90 17.70 7.24
C VAL A 71 8.15 19.17 7.56
N HIS A 72 9.35 19.67 7.32
CA HIS A 72 9.74 21.05 7.67
C HIS A 72 9.85 21.94 6.42
N HIS A 73 9.46 21.45 5.25
CA HIS A 73 9.57 22.23 4.03
C HIS A 73 8.47 23.31 3.98
N PRO A 74 8.81 24.61 3.83
CA PRO A 74 7.84 25.70 3.93
C PRO A 74 6.84 25.74 2.77
N VAL A 75 7.22 25.14 1.64
CA VAL A 75 6.50 25.26 0.36
C VAL A 75 5.83 23.96 -0.06
N ILE A 76 6.41 22.81 0.24
CA ILE A 76 5.92 21.53 -0.30
C ILE A 76 4.86 21.00 0.65
N LYS A 77 3.67 20.74 0.12
CA LYS A 77 2.58 20.16 0.91
C LYS A 77 2.40 18.69 0.56
N LEU A 78 2.23 17.87 1.59
CA LEU A 78 1.85 16.47 1.46
C LEU A 78 0.33 16.36 1.52
N LEU A 79 -0.28 15.74 0.53
CA LEU A 79 -1.72 15.47 0.49
C LEU A 79 -1.97 13.97 0.69
N PRO A 80 -2.83 13.58 1.64
CA PRO A 80 -3.16 12.17 1.83
C PRO A 80 -3.94 11.63 0.63
N VAL A 81 -3.60 10.42 0.20
CA VAL A 81 -4.38 9.66 -0.78
C VAL A 81 -4.84 8.40 -0.07
N ILE A 82 -6.14 8.29 0.16
CA ILE A 82 -6.73 7.11 0.81
C ILE A 82 -7.71 6.50 -0.18
N SER A 83 -7.45 5.25 -0.56
CA SER A 83 -8.37 4.55 -1.43
C SER A 83 -9.65 4.18 -0.69
N ARG A 84 -10.74 4.10 -1.45
CA ARG A 84 -11.96 3.44 -1.03
C ARG A 84 -11.70 1.95 -1.22
N GLU A 85 -11.37 1.23 -0.16
CA GLU A 85 -11.29 -0.24 -0.24
C GLU A 85 -12.70 -0.76 -0.53
N LEU A 86 -12.93 -1.26 -1.75
CA LEU A 86 -14.03 -2.14 -2.23
C LEU A 86 -14.16 -2.05 -3.77
N ASP A 87 -13.06 -2.11 -4.52
CA ASP A 87 -13.14 -2.30 -5.97
C ASP A 87 -11.99 -3.20 -6.41
N GLU A 88 -12.30 -4.30 -7.12
CA GLU A 88 -11.32 -5.22 -7.68
C GLU A 88 -10.37 -4.52 -8.65
N LYS A 89 -10.79 -3.36 -9.20
CA LYS A 89 -10.00 -2.52 -10.09
C LYS A 89 -9.05 -1.55 -9.36
N ASN A 90 -9.28 -1.27 -8.08
CA ASN A 90 -8.52 -0.26 -7.35
C ASN A 90 -7.45 -0.92 -6.46
N LEU A 91 -6.28 -1.13 -7.05
CA LEU A 91 -5.15 -1.80 -6.40
C LEU A 91 -4.40 -0.91 -5.40
N SER A 92 -4.58 0.42 -5.48
CA SER A 92 -3.99 1.38 -4.53
C SER A 92 -4.71 1.29 -3.18
N LEU A 93 -3.98 1.11 -2.08
CA LEU A 93 -4.52 1.05 -0.72
C LEU A 93 -4.43 2.41 -0.02
N LEU A 94 -3.24 2.99 -0.05
CA LEU A 94 -2.90 4.21 0.67
C LEU A 94 -1.73 4.89 -0.04
N GLY A 95 -1.63 6.21 0.06
CA GLY A 95 -0.57 6.95 -0.59
C GLY A 95 -0.54 8.41 -0.16
N PHE A 96 0.29 9.17 -0.84
CA PHE A 96 0.32 10.62 -0.72
C PHE A 96 0.76 11.27 -2.02
N LYS A 97 0.40 12.53 -2.18
CA LYS A 97 0.85 13.40 -3.27
C LYS A 97 1.64 14.55 -2.71
N LEU A 98 2.68 14.98 -3.43
CA LEU A 98 3.40 16.20 -3.11
C LEU A 98 3.02 17.29 -4.11
N ILE A 99 2.58 18.43 -3.57
CA ILE A 99 2.24 19.62 -4.33
C ILE A 99 3.14 20.79 -3.92
N THR A 100 3.38 21.69 -4.87
CA THR A 100 4.08 22.95 -4.67
C THR A 100 3.16 24.11 -5.05
N PRO A 101 3.20 25.27 -4.40
CA PRO A 101 2.26 26.37 -4.62
C PRO A 101 2.34 26.96 -6.03
N GLN A 102 3.50 26.89 -6.70
CA GLN A 102 3.64 27.32 -8.10
C GLN A 102 2.86 26.45 -9.10
N TYR A 103 2.51 25.22 -8.73
CA TYR A 103 1.89 24.27 -9.64
C TYR A 103 0.64 23.66 -8.99
N SER A 104 -0.53 24.00 -9.52
CA SER A 104 -1.83 23.42 -9.13
C SER A 104 -1.97 21.91 -9.42
N TYR A 105 -0.88 21.25 -9.86
CA TYR A 105 -0.82 19.85 -10.24
C TYR A 105 0.19 19.12 -9.35
N ASN A 106 -0.08 17.85 -9.03
CA ASN A 106 0.82 17.04 -8.22
C ASN A 106 2.12 16.79 -8.99
N ASN A 107 3.27 17.13 -8.40
CA ASN A 107 4.57 16.84 -9.00
C ASN A 107 4.94 15.38 -8.79
N ILE A 108 4.47 14.80 -7.68
CA ILE A 108 4.80 13.44 -7.24
C ILE A 108 3.56 12.78 -6.64
N SER A 109 3.32 11.51 -6.96
CA SER A 109 2.35 10.63 -6.30
C SER A 109 3.05 9.36 -5.85
N PHE A 110 2.85 8.94 -4.62
CA PHE A 110 3.30 7.69 -4.05
C PHE A 110 2.09 6.89 -3.61
N GLU A 111 1.88 5.71 -4.15
CA GLU A 111 0.68 4.90 -3.90
C GLU A 111 1.06 3.45 -3.63
N ILE A 112 0.85 2.99 -2.39
CA ILE A 112 1.02 1.61 -1.98
C ILE A 112 -0.03 0.77 -2.67
N GLN A 113 0.40 -0.30 -3.32
CA GLN A 113 -0.48 -1.27 -3.96
C GLN A 113 -0.76 -2.44 -3.02
N LYS A 114 -1.86 -3.15 -3.29
CA LYS A 114 -2.14 -4.44 -2.64
C LYS A 114 -0.97 -5.39 -2.84
N THR A 115 -0.55 -6.06 -1.76
CA THR A 115 0.54 -7.04 -1.82
C THR A 115 0.11 -8.22 -2.67
N SER A 116 0.94 -8.63 -3.61
CA SER A 116 0.75 -9.86 -4.37
C SER A 116 1.58 -10.97 -3.76
N ARG A 117 0.95 -12.14 -3.56
CA ARG A 117 1.69 -13.36 -3.25
C ARG A 117 2.24 -13.88 -4.56
N VAL A 118 3.50 -13.57 -4.84
CA VAL A 118 4.26 -14.26 -5.88
C VAL A 118 5.07 -15.32 -5.15
N SER A 119 4.46 -16.48 -4.92
CA SER A 119 5.30 -17.60 -4.49
C SER A 119 6.22 -17.94 -5.66
N LEU A 120 7.52 -17.97 -5.35
CA LEU A 120 8.53 -18.56 -6.22
C LEU A 120 8.40 -20.09 -6.26
N ASN A 121 7.24 -20.64 -5.83
CA ASN A 121 7.04 -22.07 -5.67
C ASN A 121 7.42 -22.77 -6.96
N PHE A 122 8.53 -23.50 -6.88
CA PHE A 122 9.07 -24.39 -7.89
C PHE A 122 8.11 -25.54 -8.25
N TYR A 123 6.96 -25.63 -7.58
CA TYR A 123 6.03 -26.75 -7.60
C TYR A 123 4.85 -26.59 -8.55
N THR A 124 4.72 -25.44 -9.23
CA THR A 124 3.61 -25.24 -10.16
C THR A 124 3.80 -26.04 -11.45
N GLU A 125 5.04 -26.08 -11.97
CA GLU A 125 5.39 -26.78 -13.21
C GLU A 125 6.22 -28.03 -12.91
N LYS A 126 5.88 -29.18 -13.51
CA LYS A 126 6.56 -30.46 -13.23
C LYS A 126 8.04 -30.44 -13.62
N LEU A 127 8.42 -29.67 -14.64
CA LEU A 127 9.82 -29.55 -15.06
C LEU A 127 10.70 -29.05 -13.90
N PHE A 128 10.23 -28.05 -13.15
CA PHE A 128 11.01 -27.44 -12.07
C PHE A 128 11.03 -28.27 -10.78
N THR A 129 10.17 -29.29 -10.66
CA THR A 129 10.14 -30.19 -9.51
C THR A 129 11.08 -31.39 -9.65
N LEU A 130 11.53 -31.69 -10.87
CA LEU A 130 12.50 -32.78 -11.11
C LEU A 130 13.76 -32.57 -10.27
N SER A 131 14.21 -33.62 -9.58
CA SER A 131 15.26 -33.56 -8.56
C SER A 131 16.53 -32.83 -9.03
N THR A 132 16.98 -33.07 -10.26
CA THR A 132 18.18 -32.44 -10.83
C THR A 132 18.00 -30.94 -11.00
N PHE A 133 16.89 -30.52 -11.62
CA PHE A 133 16.61 -29.12 -11.91
C PHE A 133 16.26 -28.34 -10.65
N LYS A 134 15.45 -28.93 -9.76
CA LYS A 134 15.15 -28.38 -8.44
C LYS A 134 16.42 -28.10 -7.65
N LYS A 135 17.36 -29.07 -7.59
CA LYS A 135 18.65 -28.88 -6.93
C LYS A 135 19.44 -27.75 -7.60
N ASN A 136 19.46 -27.65 -8.92
CA ASN A 136 20.19 -26.56 -9.60
C ASN A 136 19.59 -25.18 -9.31
N ILE A 137 18.27 -25.05 -9.33
CA ILE A 137 17.59 -23.80 -9.02
C ILE A 137 17.84 -23.41 -7.55
N LEU A 138 17.75 -24.37 -6.61
CA LEU A 138 17.94 -24.14 -5.18
C LEU A 138 19.38 -23.85 -4.76
N LYS A 139 20.38 -24.08 -5.63
CA LYS A 139 21.76 -23.61 -5.40
C LYS A 139 21.83 -22.08 -5.36
N ARG A 140 20.88 -21.39 -5.99
CA ARG A 140 20.81 -19.92 -6.02
C ARG A 140 19.96 -19.42 -4.87
N SER A 141 20.43 -18.36 -4.23
CA SER A 141 19.67 -17.69 -3.18
C SER A 141 18.41 -17.03 -3.74
N SER A 142 17.39 -16.83 -2.90
CA SER A 142 16.18 -16.11 -3.31
C SER A 142 16.48 -14.69 -3.82
N PHE A 143 17.52 -14.04 -3.32
CA PHE A 143 17.92 -12.71 -3.77
C PHE A 143 18.52 -12.76 -5.18
N GLU A 144 19.35 -13.77 -5.48
CA GLU A 144 19.91 -13.96 -6.82
C GLU A 144 18.82 -14.26 -7.85
N ILE A 145 17.89 -15.17 -7.54
CA ILE A 145 16.74 -15.45 -8.41
C ILE A 145 15.95 -14.17 -8.66
N TRP A 146 15.66 -13.40 -7.59
CA TRP A 146 14.93 -12.14 -7.71
C TRP A 146 15.68 -11.12 -8.57
N ARG A 147 17.00 -10.97 -8.39
CA ARG A 147 17.84 -10.12 -9.25
C ARG A 147 17.83 -10.58 -10.71
N ASP A 148 17.92 -11.89 -10.94
CA ASP A 148 18.03 -12.50 -12.26
C ASP A 148 16.71 -12.33 -13.06
N VAL A 149 15.55 -12.32 -12.38
CA VAL A 149 14.27 -11.91 -12.99
C VAL A 149 14.36 -10.56 -13.70
N TYR A 150 15.19 -9.62 -13.23
CA TYR A 150 15.35 -8.31 -13.87
C TYR A 150 16.59 -8.18 -14.75
N ARG A 151 17.63 -8.99 -14.53
CA ARG A 151 18.96 -8.77 -15.14
C ARG A 151 19.46 -9.88 -16.04
N LEU A 152 18.91 -11.09 -15.96
CA LEU A 152 19.45 -12.21 -16.71
C LEU A 152 19.10 -12.06 -18.19
N ASP A 153 20.11 -12.09 -19.06
CA ASP A 153 19.88 -12.20 -20.50
C ASP A 153 19.55 -13.66 -20.82
N LEU A 154 18.36 -13.88 -21.36
CA LEU A 154 17.89 -15.20 -21.78
C LEU A 154 18.26 -15.46 -23.25
N LEU A 155 18.77 -14.46 -23.97
CA LEU A 155 19.24 -14.60 -25.34
C LEU A 155 20.76 -14.77 -25.40
N TYR A 156 21.20 -15.96 -25.77
CA TYR A 156 22.60 -16.21 -26.12
C TYR A 156 22.96 -15.74 -27.54
N ASN A 157 21.94 -15.52 -28.39
CA ASN A 157 22.07 -14.89 -29.68
C ASN A 157 21.04 -13.76 -29.79
N ARG A 158 21.51 -12.52 -29.95
CA ARG A 158 20.64 -11.34 -30.11
C ARG A 158 19.87 -11.36 -31.44
N ASP A 159 20.40 -12.06 -32.44
CA ASP A 159 19.71 -12.31 -33.69
C ASP A 159 19.13 -13.72 -33.71
N LEU A 160 17.93 -13.86 -33.15
CA LEU A 160 17.17 -15.11 -33.09
C LEU A 160 16.91 -15.73 -34.47
N ARG A 161 17.09 -14.98 -35.56
CA ARG A 161 16.87 -15.41 -36.94
C ARG A 161 18.17 -15.71 -37.69
N SER A 162 19.32 -15.32 -37.14
CA SER A 162 20.63 -15.50 -37.78
C SER A 162 21.54 -16.39 -36.95
N PHE A 163 21.62 -17.66 -37.34
CA PHE A 163 22.70 -18.56 -36.92
C PHE A 163 24.05 -18.22 -37.58
N ASN A 164 24.10 -17.18 -38.43
CA ASN A 164 25.29 -16.88 -39.24
C ASN A 164 26.45 -16.28 -38.44
N ASN A 165 26.23 -15.82 -37.20
CA ASN A 165 27.30 -15.48 -36.24
C ASN A 165 27.68 -16.69 -35.35
N SER A 166 28.00 -17.81 -36.02
CA SER A 166 28.20 -19.13 -35.42
C SER A 166 29.36 -19.21 -34.42
N TYR A 167 30.39 -18.38 -34.56
CA TYR A 167 31.59 -18.46 -33.71
C TYR A 167 31.36 -17.99 -32.27
N HIS A 168 30.66 -16.86 -32.08
CA HIS A 168 30.37 -16.33 -30.74
C HIS A 168 29.37 -17.22 -30.00
N LEU A 169 28.33 -17.69 -30.69
CA LEU A 169 27.36 -18.63 -30.15
C LEU A 169 28.02 -19.97 -29.79
N ALA A 170 28.88 -20.53 -30.65
CA ALA A 170 29.61 -21.74 -30.35
C ALA A 170 30.59 -21.56 -29.18
N ARG A 171 31.21 -20.38 -29.01
CA ARG A 171 32.08 -20.08 -27.87
C ARG A 171 31.32 -19.95 -26.55
N GLU A 172 30.16 -19.29 -26.56
CA GLU A 172 29.28 -19.17 -25.38
C GLU A 172 28.72 -20.54 -24.98
N LEU A 173 28.19 -21.28 -25.95
CA LEU A 173 27.62 -22.62 -25.73
C LEU A 173 28.69 -23.64 -25.35
N SER A 174 29.92 -23.56 -25.89
CA SER A 174 31.02 -24.46 -25.48
C SER A 174 31.52 -24.19 -24.06
N LYS A 175 31.38 -22.96 -23.54
CA LYS A 175 31.64 -22.66 -22.12
C LYS A 175 30.58 -23.30 -21.21
N MET A 176 29.31 -23.30 -21.62
CA MET A 176 28.21 -23.94 -20.88
C MET A 176 28.17 -25.47 -21.03
N ALA A 177 28.54 -25.97 -22.20
CA ALA A 177 28.50 -27.38 -22.57
C ALA A 177 29.57 -28.24 -21.88
N LYS A 178 30.42 -27.66 -21.03
CA LYS A 178 31.42 -28.43 -20.31
C LYS A 178 30.81 -29.39 -19.29
N ASP A 179 29.76 -29.01 -18.54
CA ASP A 179 29.13 -29.96 -17.58
C ASP A 179 27.63 -29.73 -17.23
N HIS A 180 27.02 -28.54 -17.43
CA HIS A 180 25.66 -28.24 -16.88
C HIS A 180 24.73 -27.45 -17.82
N MET A 181 24.89 -27.61 -19.14
CA MET A 181 24.12 -26.81 -20.10
C MET A 181 22.61 -26.98 -19.95
N VAL A 182 22.12 -28.21 -19.73
CA VAL A 182 20.68 -28.47 -19.64
C VAL A 182 20.10 -27.80 -18.39
N GLU A 183 20.79 -27.90 -17.27
CA GLU A 183 20.37 -27.33 -15.99
C GLU A 183 20.35 -25.80 -16.01
N GLU A 184 21.28 -25.17 -16.74
CA GLU A 184 21.30 -23.72 -16.94
C GLU A 184 20.18 -23.26 -17.88
N LEU A 185 19.93 -23.98 -18.99
CA LEU A 185 18.81 -23.66 -19.88
C LEU A 185 17.46 -23.81 -19.17
N VAL A 186 17.29 -24.84 -18.32
CA VAL A 186 16.10 -25.00 -17.49
C VAL A 186 15.96 -23.88 -16.47
N TYR A 187 17.06 -23.40 -15.88
CA TYR A 187 17.02 -22.22 -15.02
C TYR A 187 16.57 -20.97 -15.77
N ASN A 188 17.06 -20.76 -17.00
CA ASN A 188 16.62 -19.63 -17.81
C ASN A 188 15.11 -19.70 -18.13
N LEU A 189 14.59 -20.89 -18.42
CA LEU A 189 13.14 -21.10 -18.58
C LEU A 189 12.38 -20.83 -17.28
N TYR A 190 12.96 -21.16 -16.13
CA TYR A 190 12.40 -20.79 -14.82
C TYR A 190 12.37 -19.27 -14.62
N ILE A 191 13.42 -18.54 -15.02
CA ILE A 191 13.42 -17.08 -15.00
C ILE A 191 12.36 -16.51 -15.95
N LEU A 192 12.21 -17.05 -17.15
CA LEU A 192 11.16 -16.65 -18.09
C LEU A 192 9.75 -16.87 -17.50
N PHE A 193 9.52 -18.04 -16.90
CA PHE A 193 8.28 -18.36 -16.20
C PHE A 193 7.95 -17.31 -15.14
N LEU A 194 8.93 -16.94 -14.31
CA LEU A 194 8.76 -15.90 -13.30
C LEU A 194 8.45 -14.54 -13.93
N ARG A 195 9.14 -14.16 -15.02
CA ARG A 195 8.87 -12.90 -15.73
C ARG A 195 7.44 -12.84 -16.25
N GLN A 196 6.92 -13.92 -16.84
CA GLN A 196 5.54 -13.98 -17.35
C GLN A 196 4.52 -13.87 -16.22
N LYS A 197 4.80 -14.50 -15.07
CA LYS A 197 3.92 -14.44 -13.89
C LYS A 197 3.93 -13.09 -13.18
N ILE A 198 5.09 -12.43 -13.10
CA ILE A 198 5.25 -11.15 -12.39
C ILE A 198 4.84 -9.98 -13.28
N PHE A 199 5.19 -10.03 -14.56
CA PHE A 199 4.96 -8.98 -15.53
C PHE A 199 3.81 -9.38 -16.46
N GLU A 200 2.58 -9.14 -16.01
CA GLU A 200 1.33 -9.41 -16.75
C GLU A 200 1.25 -8.67 -18.11
N ASN A 201 2.11 -7.67 -18.35
CA ASN A 201 2.16 -6.90 -19.58
C ASN A 201 3.15 -7.54 -20.58
N LYS A 202 2.75 -7.62 -21.86
CA LYS A 202 3.57 -8.17 -22.95
C LYS A 202 4.78 -7.29 -23.31
N LYS A 203 4.87 -6.04 -22.86
CA LYS A 203 6.04 -5.16 -23.14
C LYS A 203 6.58 -4.47 -21.87
N PRO A 204 6.97 -5.23 -20.83
CA PRO A 204 7.35 -4.62 -19.58
C PRO A 204 8.78 -4.07 -19.69
N ARG A 205 8.96 -2.76 -19.48
CA ARG A 205 10.28 -2.16 -19.29
C ARG A 205 10.63 -2.21 -17.81
N TYR A 206 11.19 -3.32 -17.36
CA TYR A 206 11.62 -3.50 -15.97
C TYR A 206 13.07 -3.06 -15.77
N GLN A 207 13.56 -2.84 -14.55
CA GLN A 207 14.96 -2.47 -14.26
C GLN A 207 15.31 -2.98 -12.86
N TRP A 208 16.60 -3.24 -12.59
CA TRP A 208 17.07 -3.65 -11.28
C TRP A 208 17.80 -2.52 -10.57
N TYR A 209 17.39 -2.19 -9.34
CA TYR A 209 18.11 -1.27 -8.49
C TYR A 209 18.88 -2.01 -7.40
N ALA A 210 20.19 -2.17 -7.61
CA ALA A 210 21.03 -3.01 -6.76
C ALA A 210 21.14 -2.53 -5.31
N LYS A 211 21.29 -1.22 -5.08
CA LYS A 211 21.47 -0.63 -3.74
C LYS A 211 20.23 -0.80 -2.85
N GLY A 212 19.04 -0.74 -3.45
CA GLY A 212 17.76 -0.97 -2.77
C GLY A 212 17.30 -2.43 -2.76
N GLY A 213 17.92 -3.31 -3.56
CA GLY A 213 17.49 -4.70 -3.72
C GLY A 213 16.07 -4.82 -4.30
N LEU A 214 15.66 -3.86 -5.13
CA LEU A 214 14.29 -3.74 -5.62
C LEU A 214 14.23 -3.76 -7.15
N GLY A 215 13.12 -4.29 -7.66
CA GLY A 215 12.76 -4.24 -9.06
C GLY A 215 11.95 -2.98 -9.38
N VAL A 216 12.16 -2.42 -10.56
CA VAL A 216 11.42 -1.27 -11.08
C VAL A 216 10.72 -1.70 -12.35
N MET A 217 9.49 -1.26 -12.60
CA MET A 217 8.81 -1.45 -13.88
C MET A 217 8.20 -0.14 -14.32
N ASN A 218 8.57 0.33 -15.51
CA ASN A 218 7.96 1.51 -16.11
C ASN A 218 6.58 1.13 -16.66
N LEU A 219 5.55 1.80 -16.18
CA LEU A 219 4.18 1.65 -16.66
C LEU A 219 3.92 2.69 -17.76
N SER A 220 3.05 2.34 -18.71
CA SER A 220 2.47 3.34 -19.62
C SER A 220 1.65 4.34 -18.81
N SER A 221 1.80 5.62 -19.15
CA SER A 221 1.05 6.72 -18.55
C SER A 221 0.15 7.32 -19.62
N ASP A 222 -1.11 7.60 -19.28
CA ASP A 222 -2.03 8.33 -20.18
C ASP A 222 -1.55 9.77 -20.42
N ASN A 223 -0.72 10.28 -19.51
CA ASN A 223 -0.13 11.61 -19.61
C ASN A 223 1.39 11.52 -19.78
N ASP A 224 1.86 11.94 -20.96
CA ASP A 224 3.28 11.94 -21.32
C ASP A 224 4.15 12.86 -20.45
N LEU A 225 3.55 13.81 -19.72
CA LEU A 225 4.26 14.65 -18.76
C LEU A 225 4.69 13.90 -17.51
N PHE A 226 4.20 12.68 -17.28
CA PHE A 226 4.51 11.89 -16.09
C PHE A 226 5.27 10.61 -16.44
N LYS A 227 6.24 10.28 -15.60
CA LYS A 227 6.86 8.97 -15.53
C LYS A 227 6.15 8.18 -14.43
N VAL A 228 5.69 6.97 -14.75
CA VAL A 228 5.01 6.08 -13.80
C VAL A 228 5.85 4.83 -13.63
N GLU A 229 6.25 4.55 -12.40
CA GLU A 229 7.13 3.44 -12.05
C GLU A 229 6.49 2.59 -10.96
N LYS A 230 6.42 1.28 -11.18
CA LYS A 230 6.06 0.30 -10.15
C LYS A 230 7.33 -0.22 -9.50
N LEU A 231 7.51 0.08 -8.23
CA LEU A 231 8.63 -0.35 -7.40
C LEU A 231 8.22 -1.64 -6.69
N MET A 232 9.03 -2.68 -6.79
CA MET A 232 8.72 -4.03 -6.33
C MET A 232 9.80 -4.52 -5.37
N PHE A 233 9.38 -4.85 -4.17
CA PHE A 233 10.21 -5.39 -3.10
C PHE A 233 9.78 -6.82 -2.80
N LYS A 234 10.75 -7.68 -2.51
CA LYS A 234 10.49 -9.07 -2.17
C LYS A 234 10.93 -9.35 -0.74
N GLU A 235 10.02 -9.90 0.06
CA GLU A 235 10.33 -10.49 1.37
C GLU A 235 9.64 -11.85 1.45
N GLY A 236 10.43 -12.93 1.55
CA GLY A 236 9.89 -14.29 1.42
C GLY A 236 9.14 -14.48 0.10
N ASP A 237 7.93 -15.04 0.15
CA ASP A 237 7.06 -15.28 -1.02
C ASP A 237 6.08 -14.13 -1.32
N ILE A 238 6.30 -12.97 -0.71
CA ILE A 238 5.42 -11.80 -0.87
C ILE A 238 6.16 -10.73 -1.64
N VAL A 239 5.49 -10.22 -2.68
CA VAL A 239 5.94 -9.05 -3.44
C VAL A 239 5.10 -7.86 -3.01
N TYR A 240 5.79 -6.93 -2.38
CA TYR A 240 5.28 -5.63 -1.97
C TYR A 240 5.49 -4.67 -3.12
N SER A 241 4.48 -3.90 -3.50
CA SER A 241 4.61 -2.97 -4.62
C SER A 241 4.04 -1.59 -4.35
N VAL A 242 4.68 -0.60 -4.95
CA VAL A 242 4.33 0.81 -4.85
C VAL A 242 4.33 1.40 -6.26
N ILE A 243 3.35 2.24 -6.57
CA ILE A 243 3.36 3.07 -7.76
C ILE A 243 3.90 4.45 -7.40
N LEU A 244 4.98 4.85 -8.06
CA LEU A 244 5.56 6.18 -8.01
C LEU A 244 5.25 6.89 -9.32
N LYS A 245 4.56 8.02 -9.26
CA LYS A 245 4.33 8.92 -10.40
C LYS A 245 5.14 10.18 -10.19
N THR A 246 5.99 10.55 -11.14
CA THR A 246 6.84 11.74 -11.07
C THR A 246 6.72 12.55 -12.34
N LYS A 247 6.54 13.87 -12.23
CA LYS A 247 6.51 14.77 -13.38
C LYS A 247 7.88 14.79 -14.07
N LYS A 248 7.88 14.61 -15.40
CA LYS A 248 9.08 14.69 -16.23
C LYS A 248 9.56 16.14 -16.30
N ASN A 249 10.86 16.33 -16.46
CA ASN A 249 11.53 17.64 -16.57
C ASN A 249 11.34 18.58 -15.36
N ASP A 250 10.83 18.07 -14.24
CA ASP A 250 10.72 18.81 -12.99
C ASP A 250 11.91 18.44 -12.08
N HIS A 251 12.76 19.43 -11.76
CA HIS A 251 13.96 19.20 -10.97
C HIS A 251 13.63 18.66 -9.58
N PHE A 252 12.61 19.23 -8.92
CA PHE A 252 12.17 18.77 -7.61
C PHE A 252 11.66 17.32 -7.66
N ALA A 253 10.83 16.97 -8.65
CA ALA A 253 10.33 15.62 -8.82
C ALA A 253 11.46 14.61 -9.03
N ARG A 254 12.48 14.97 -9.82
CA ARG A 254 13.68 14.12 -10.04
C ARG A 254 14.48 13.93 -8.75
N THR A 255 14.74 15.02 -8.02
CA THR A 255 15.52 14.99 -6.77
C THR A 255 14.80 14.16 -5.71
N TYR A 256 13.51 14.41 -5.48
CA TYR A 256 12.73 13.65 -4.51
C TYR A 256 12.57 12.17 -4.90
N ARG A 257 12.40 11.88 -6.20
CA ARG A 257 12.45 10.50 -6.70
C ARG A 257 13.75 9.83 -6.28
N ASN A 258 14.90 10.44 -6.55
CA ASN A 258 16.20 9.87 -6.18
C ASN A 258 16.35 9.70 -4.66
N MET A 259 15.87 10.66 -3.86
CA MET A 259 15.82 10.53 -2.39
C MET A 259 14.97 9.32 -1.96
N LEU A 260 13.78 9.15 -2.54
CA LEU A 260 12.89 8.04 -2.23
C LEU A 260 13.55 6.70 -2.58
N PHE A 261 14.15 6.57 -3.76
CA PHE A 261 14.87 5.34 -4.15
C PHE A 261 16.01 4.97 -3.20
N ASN A 262 16.74 5.97 -2.69
CA ASN A 262 17.87 5.76 -1.78
C ASN A 262 17.43 5.41 -0.35
N THR A 263 16.28 5.91 0.09
CA THR A 263 15.80 5.77 1.47
C THR A 263 14.78 4.65 1.64
N MET A 264 14.04 4.31 0.59
CA MET A 264 12.89 3.42 0.71
C MET A 264 13.29 1.97 0.94
N ARG A 265 12.74 1.41 2.02
CA ARG A 265 12.99 0.05 2.50
C ARG A 265 11.68 -0.55 2.97
N LEU A 266 11.58 -1.89 3.01
CA LEU A 266 10.47 -2.54 3.70
C LEU A 266 10.62 -2.36 5.21
N LYS A 267 9.52 -1.96 5.86
CA LYS A 267 9.44 -1.77 7.32
C LYS A 267 8.09 -2.25 7.80
N LYS A 268 8.07 -3.43 8.45
CA LYS A 268 6.84 -4.10 8.86
C LYS A 268 5.92 -3.16 9.64
N SER A 269 4.69 -3.05 9.18
CA SER A 269 3.66 -2.24 9.82
C SER A 269 3.26 -2.86 11.15
N SER A 270 3.19 -2.06 12.22
CA SER A 270 2.73 -2.51 13.53
C SER A 270 2.00 -1.39 14.29
N ALA A 271 1.14 -1.78 15.24
CA ALA A 271 0.47 -0.81 16.11
C ALA A 271 1.46 -0.02 16.97
N GLN A 272 2.59 -0.63 17.35
CA GLN A 272 3.66 0.04 18.10
C GLN A 272 4.28 1.18 17.29
N LEU A 273 4.51 1.01 15.98
CA LEU A 273 4.99 2.10 15.12
C LEU A 273 4.00 3.25 15.05
N SER A 274 2.70 2.95 14.99
CA SER A 274 1.64 3.97 15.05
C SER A 274 1.75 4.78 16.34
N GLN A 275 1.89 4.09 17.49
CA GLN A 275 2.00 4.70 18.80
C GLN A 275 3.26 5.57 18.91
N THR A 276 4.42 5.10 18.47
CA THR A 276 5.67 5.89 18.50
C THR A 276 5.55 7.17 17.67
N ILE A 277 4.98 7.10 16.46
CA ILE A 277 4.77 8.30 15.62
C ILE A 277 3.76 9.26 16.28
N TYR A 278 2.74 8.72 16.95
CA TYR A 278 1.74 9.53 17.66
C TYR A 278 2.31 10.17 18.95
N GLU A 279 3.24 9.52 19.63
CA GLU A 279 4.00 10.09 20.75
C GLU A 279 4.87 11.25 20.27
N ASP A 280 5.58 11.10 19.14
CA ASP A 280 6.30 12.20 18.50
C ASP A 280 5.35 13.39 18.19
N TYR A 281 4.15 13.11 17.67
CA TYR A 281 3.14 14.14 17.42
C TYR A 281 2.74 14.91 18.68
N LYS A 282 2.61 14.23 19.83
CA LYS A 282 2.26 14.87 21.09
C LYS A 282 3.31 15.87 21.57
N THR A 283 4.58 15.70 21.19
CA THR A 283 5.67 16.63 21.54
C THR A 283 5.61 17.95 20.76
N LEU A 284 4.86 18.01 19.66
CA LEU A 284 4.73 19.21 18.84
C LEU A 284 3.99 20.34 19.56
N SER A 285 4.34 21.59 19.24
CA SER A 285 3.60 22.76 19.71
C SER A 285 2.17 22.76 19.14
N PHE A 286 1.25 23.47 19.81
CA PHE A 286 -0.15 23.52 19.36
C PHE A 286 -0.29 24.01 17.91
N GLU A 287 0.47 25.04 17.53
CA GLU A 287 0.51 25.58 16.18
C GLU A 287 0.96 24.54 15.15
N GLN A 288 1.99 23.75 15.48
CA GLN A 288 2.48 22.68 14.62
C GLN A 288 1.48 21.52 14.50
N LYS A 289 0.70 21.25 15.56
CA LYS A 289 -0.29 20.16 15.60
C LYS A 289 -1.48 20.41 14.68
N ILE A 290 -1.88 21.67 14.51
CA ILE A 290 -3.04 22.06 13.68
C ILE A 290 -2.64 22.41 12.24
N ASP A 291 -1.36 22.36 11.90
CA ASP A 291 -0.84 22.67 10.57
C ASP A 291 -0.40 21.39 9.82
N GLN A 292 0.19 21.55 8.63
CA GLN A 292 0.72 20.47 7.79
C GLN A 292 1.62 19.51 8.56
N LYS A 293 2.50 20.02 9.45
CA LYS A 293 3.41 19.18 10.23
C LYS A 293 2.63 18.15 11.04
N GLY A 294 1.66 18.59 11.84
CA GLY A 294 0.77 17.73 12.61
C GLY A 294 -0.01 16.75 11.72
N MET A 295 -0.50 17.23 10.58
CA MET A 295 -1.17 16.38 9.58
C MET A 295 -0.30 15.21 9.14
N VAL A 296 0.95 15.48 8.76
CA VAL A 296 1.88 14.43 8.30
C VAL A 296 2.09 13.39 9.39
N TYR A 297 2.36 13.78 10.63
CA TYR A 297 2.55 12.82 11.72
C TYR A 297 1.30 11.94 11.94
N LEU A 298 0.12 12.55 12.04
CA LEU A 298 -1.12 11.79 12.23
C LEU A 298 -1.39 10.86 11.04
N PHE A 299 -1.17 11.32 9.81
CA PHE A 299 -1.38 10.49 8.63
C PHE A 299 -0.39 9.31 8.56
N MET A 300 0.88 9.54 8.91
CA MET A 300 1.89 8.47 8.99
C MET A 300 1.53 7.44 10.07
N ALA A 301 1.11 7.89 11.25
CA ALA A 301 0.64 7.00 12.31
C ALA A 301 -0.62 6.22 11.91
N PHE A 302 -1.59 6.88 11.27
CA PHE A 302 -2.83 6.28 10.77
C PHE A 302 -2.57 5.16 9.75
N SER A 303 -1.50 5.27 8.94
CA SER A 303 -1.14 4.27 7.93
C SER A 303 -0.94 2.86 8.48
N HIS A 304 -0.68 2.74 9.79
CA HIS A 304 -0.45 1.47 10.50
C HIS A 304 -1.70 0.91 11.19
N VAL A 305 -2.75 1.72 11.40
CA VAL A 305 -3.96 1.37 12.17
C VAL A 305 -5.24 1.85 11.47
N ARG A 306 -5.38 1.56 10.18
CA ARG A 306 -6.46 2.07 9.31
C ARG A 306 -7.88 1.71 9.74
N GLU A 307 -8.04 0.66 10.53
CA GLU A 307 -9.33 0.22 11.09
C GLU A 307 -9.76 1.03 12.32
N ASN A 308 -8.87 1.84 12.90
CA ASN A 308 -9.19 2.60 14.10
C ASN A 308 -9.99 3.88 13.77
N LYS A 309 -11.32 3.79 13.92
CA LYS A 309 -12.28 4.90 13.76
C LYS A 309 -11.89 6.14 14.57
N ASN A 310 -11.40 5.97 15.80
CA ASN A 310 -11.08 7.08 16.69
C ASN A 310 -9.88 7.88 16.18
N PHE A 311 -8.91 7.21 15.58
CA PHE A 311 -7.71 7.85 15.03
C PHE A 311 -8.07 8.80 13.87
N LEU A 312 -8.92 8.32 12.95
CA LEU A 312 -9.39 9.13 11.82
C LEU A 312 -10.22 10.33 12.29
N ARG A 313 -11.10 10.12 13.27
CA ARG A 313 -11.89 11.18 13.91
C ARG A 313 -11.00 12.24 14.54
N GLU A 314 -9.99 11.85 15.30
CA GLU A 314 -9.05 12.77 15.95
C GLU A 314 -8.30 13.61 14.91
N MET A 315 -7.76 12.97 13.87
CA MET A 315 -7.07 13.65 12.78
C MET A 315 -7.95 14.71 12.11
N ILE A 316 -9.21 14.38 11.79
CA ILE A 316 -10.16 15.33 11.22
C ILE A 316 -10.40 16.51 12.18
N GLN A 317 -10.72 16.24 13.45
CA GLN A 317 -11.05 17.28 14.42
C GLN A 317 -9.90 18.23 14.74
N PHE A 318 -8.64 17.75 14.70
CA PHE A 318 -7.49 18.63 14.86
C PHE A 318 -7.26 19.50 13.62
N LEU A 319 -7.38 18.93 12.42
CA LEU A 319 -7.19 19.68 11.18
C LEU A 319 -8.26 20.74 10.96
N GLU A 320 -9.49 20.52 11.43
CA GLU A 320 -10.57 21.52 11.41
C GLU A 320 -10.24 22.79 12.20
N LYS A 321 -9.37 22.70 13.22
CA LYS A 321 -8.95 23.86 14.03
C LYS A 321 -7.93 24.75 13.31
N GLY A 322 -7.25 24.23 12.29
CA GLY A 322 -6.23 24.94 11.55
C GLY A 322 -6.79 25.76 10.38
N LYS A 323 -6.05 26.78 9.95
CA LYS A 323 -6.44 27.65 8.83
C LYS A 323 -6.05 27.01 7.49
N ASN A 324 -6.93 27.08 6.49
CA ASN A 324 -6.69 26.59 5.12
C ASN A 324 -6.37 25.08 4.99
N ASN A 325 -6.82 24.26 5.94
CA ASN A 325 -6.61 22.80 5.92
C ASN A 325 -7.63 22.03 5.07
N LEU A 326 -8.55 22.71 4.40
CA LEU A 326 -9.61 22.06 3.62
C LEU A 326 -9.04 21.08 2.58
N ILE A 327 -7.90 21.41 1.98
CA ILE A 327 -7.20 20.54 1.02
C ILE A 327 -6.79 19.18 1.61
N TYR A 328 -6.47 19.12 2.90
CA TYR A 328 -6.14 17.88 3.61
C TYR A 328 -7.39 17.18 4.14
N LEU A 329 -8.42 17.95 4.53
CA LEU A 329 -9.66 17.45 5.09
C LEU A 329 -10.54 16.74 4.06
N VAL A 330 -10.61 17.22 2.82
CA VAL A 330 -11.50 16.65 1.78
C VAL A 330 -11.26 15.15 1.56
N PRO A 331 -10.03 14.66 1.31
CA PRO A 331 -9.78 13.22 1.19
C PRO A 331 -10.17 12.42 2.44
N LEU A 332 -9.96 12.98 3.63
CA LEU A 332 -10.29 12.33 4.91
C LEU A 332 -11.80 12.24 5.12
N TYR A 333 -12.54 13.31 4.78
CA TYR A 333 -14.00 13.33 4.85
C TYR A 333 -14.62 12.31 3.90
N GLU A 334 -14.15 12.25 2.66
CA GLU A 334 -14.66 11.28 1.69
C GLU A 334 -14.43 9.84 2.15
N TYR A 335 -13.23 9.55 2.65
CA TYR A 335 -12.90 8.23 3.17
C TYR A 335 -13.74 7.88 4.42
N ALA A 336 -13.85 8.81 5.38
CA ALA A 336 -14.61 8.63 6.60
C ALA A 336 -16.10 8.37 6.32
N PHE A 337 -16.70 9.21 5.46
CA PHE A 337 -18.10 9.08 5.08
C PHE A 337 -18.37 7.76 4.36
N PHE A 338 -17.49 7.37 3.44
CA PHE A 338 -17.65 6.10 2.72
C PHE A 338 -17.54 4.89 3.67
N LYS A 339 -16.53 4.87 4.56
CA LYS A 339 -16.27 3.71 5.42
C LYS A 339 -17.20 3.61 6.62
N TYR A 340 -17.57 4.75 7.22
CA TYR A 340 -18.30 4.79 8.50
C TYR A 340 -19.67 5.46 8.41
N GLY A 341 -20.09 5.95 7.24
CA GLY A 341 -21.35 6.68 7.08
C GLY A 341 -21.35 8.10 7.67
N THR A 342 -20.22 8.58 8.22
CA THR A 342 -20.08 9.94 8.76
C THR A 342 -18.69 10.48 8.46
N ASN A 343 -18.58 11.77 8.20
CA ASN A 343 -17.30 12.42 8.00
C ASN A 343 -16.67 12.99 9.28
N PHE A 344 -17.27 12.74 10.45
CA PHE A 344 -16.78 13.17 11.77
C PHE A 344 -16.56 14.68 11.96
N SER A 345 -17.03 15.50 11.03
CA SER A 345 -16.84 16.95 11.08
C SER A 345 -17.64 17.55 12.24
N LYS A 346 -16.97 18.36 13.07
CA LYS A 346 -17.67 19.13 14.12
C LYS A 346 -18.36 20.36 13.56
N MET A 347 -17.94 20.85 12.40
CA MET A 347 -18.52 22.03 11.77
C MET A 347 -19.79 21.67 11.00
N ASP A 348 -20.94 22.23 11.39
CA ASP A 348 -22.24 21.91 10.75
C ASP A 348 -22.24 22.12 9.24
N LYS A 349 -21.50 23.13 8.74
CA LYS A 349 -21.36 23.41 7.30
C LYS A 349 -20.72 22.26 6.52
N PHE A 350 -19.80 21.52 7.14
CA PHE A 350 -19.08 20.43 6.48
C PHE A 350 -19.57 19.05 6.90
N ARG A 351 -20.38 18.93 7.95
CA ARG A 351 -20.89 17.66 8.46
C ARG A 351 -21.76 16.93 7.43
N LYS A 352 -21.42 15.67 7.18
CA LYS A 352 -22.17 14.75 6.31
C LYS A 352 -22.29 13.40 7.01
N GLU A 353 -23.52 12.92 7.11
CA GLU A 353 -23.88 11.70 7.83
C GLU A 353 -24.99 10.96 7.05
N THR A 354 -24.99 9.63 7.12
CA THR A 354 -26.12 8.80 6.69
C THR A 354 -27.28 8.95 7.68
N SER A 355 -28.48 8.58 7.26
CA SER A 355 -29.68 8.64 8.12
C SER A 355 -29.51 7.86 9.43
N GLU A 356 -28.79 6.73 9.39
CA GLU A 356 -28.53 5.88 10.56
C GLU A 356 -27.57 6.56 11.56
N GLU A 357 -26.45 7.11 11.09
CA GLU A 357 -25.50 7.80 11.98
C GLU A 357 -26.10 9.11 12.51
N LEU A 358 -26.90 9.82 11.71
CA LEU A 358 -27.67 10.99 12.14
C LEU A 358 -28.60 10.62 13.31
N LEU A 359 -29.34 9.51 13.18
CA LEU A 359 -30.25 9.05 14.22
C LEU A 359 -29.49 8.69 15.51
N LYS A 360 -28.38 7.95 15.40
CA LYS A 360 -27.52 7.62 16.56
C LYS A 360 -27.04 8.87 17.27
N ARG A 361 -26.56 9.88 16.52
CA ARG A 361 -26.11 11.14 17.10
C ARG A 361 -27.25 11.88 17.80
N LYS A 362 -28.43 11.96 17.20
CA LYS A 362 -29.59 12.62 17.84
C LYS A 362 -29.98 11.94 19.14
N ILE A 363 -29.99 10.61 19.17
CA ILE A 363 -30.23 9.82 20.40
C ILE A 363 -29.15 10.13 21.45
N GLU A 364 -27.88 10.24 21.04
CA GLU A 364 -26.76 10.53 21.95
C GLU A 364 -26.79 11.98 22.46
N GLU A 365 -27.18 12.94 21.62
CA GLU A 365 -27.42 14.35 21.99
C GLU A 365 -28.60 14.51 22.93
N GLU A 366 -29.70 13.77 22.73
CA GLU A 366 -30.83 13.74 23.66
C GLU A 366 -30.42 13.15 25.01
N LYS A 367 -29.70 12.02 25.01
CA LYS A 367 -29.16 11.44 26.25
C LYS A 367 -28.21 12.39 26.98
N GLN A 368 -27.34 13.09 26.26
CA GLN A 368 -26.44 14.08 26.87
C GLN A 368 -27.21 15.25 27.46
N LYS A 369 -28.24 15.75 26.77
CA LYS A 369 -29.12 16.80 27.31
C LYS A 369 -29.86 16.33 28.57
N GLU A 370 -30.36 15.10 28.59
CA GLU A 370 -30.97 14.50 29.78
C GLU A 370 -29.96 14.42 30.95
N ILE A 371 -28.74 13.95 30.69
CA ILE A 371 -27.68 13.87 31.72
C ILE A 371 -27.31 15.26 32.23
N GLU A 372 -27.15 16.25 31.34
CA GLU A 372 -26.87 17.63 31.74
C GLU A 372 -28.01 18.25 32.53
N GLU A 373 -29.26 17.94 32.18
CA GLU A 373 -30.43 18.42 32.90
C GLU A 373 -30.54 17.78 34.29
N ILE A 374 -30.29 16.48 34.41
CA ILE A 374 -30.18 15.78 35.70
C ILE A 374 -29.07 16.39 36.55
N ASN A 375 -27.87 16.58 35.99
CA ASN A 375 -26.75 17.19 36.71
C ASN A 375 -27.07 18.62 37.16
N ARG A 376 -27.71 19.43 36.32
CA ARG A 376 -28.16 20.79 36.69
C ARG A 376 -29.23 20.77 37.78
N GLN A 377 -30.14 19.79 37.77
CA GLN A 377 -31.14 19.62 38.82
C GLN A 377 -30.50 19.17 40.15
N GLU A 378 -29.52 18.26 40.10
CA GLU A 378 -28.75 17.84 41.27
C GLU A 378 -27.92 18.99 41.85
N GLU A 379 -27.27 19.81 41.02
CA GLU A 379 -26.55 21.00 41.46
C GLU A 379 -27.48 22.06 42.09
N LYS A 380 -28.66 22.29 41.49
CA LYS A 380 -29.69 23.16 42.08
C LYS A 380 -30.22 22.62 43.41
N ASN A 381 -30.44 21.32 43.52
CA ASN A 381 -30.90 20.68 44.76
C ASN A 381 -29.82 20.68 45.85
N ARG A 382 -28.53 20.56 45.50
CA ARG A 382 -27.41 20.69 46.44
C ARG A 382 -27.25 22.13 46.94
N ASN A 383 -27.44 23.13 46.08
CA ASN A 383 -27.36 24.54 46.48
C ASN A 383 -28.60 25.00 47.30
N ASN A 384 -29.76 24.35 47.13
CA ASN A 384 -30.97 24.61 47.90
C ASN A 384 -31.06 23.82 49.23
N GLN A 385 -30.13 22.90 49.51
CA GLN A 385 -30.09 22.10 50.75
C GLN A 385 -29.16 22.70 51.83
N THR A 386 -28.97 24.03 51.82
CA THR A 386 -28.19 24.72 52.87
C THR A 386 -29.05 25.47 53.90
N ASP A 387 -30.38 25.38 53.83
CA ASP A 387 -31.26 25.88 54.90
C ASP A 387 -32.44 24.91 55.12
N ASP A 388 -32.61 24.52 56.38
CA ASP A 388 -33.72 23.79 57.00
C ASP A 388 -33.92 22.27 56.82
N ASN A 389 -33.36 21.56 57.82
CA ASN A 389 -34.00 20.55 58.68
C ASN A 389 -34.61 19.25 58.10
N LYS A 390 -33.92 18.15 58.47
CA LYS A 390 -34.44 16.94 59.16
C LYS A 390 -35.70 16.21 58.61
N LEU A 391 -35.45 14.96 58.18
CA LEU A 391 -36.23 13.75 58.52
C LEU A 391 -37.51 13.35 57.74
N ILE A 392 -37.77 13.83 56.51
CA ILE A 392 -38.93 13.36 55.71
C ILE A 392 -38.56 13.00 54.24
N GLY A 393 -37.36 12.45 54.00
CA GLY A 393 -36.85 12.23 52.64
C GLY A 393 -37.08 10.84 52.03
N ASP A 394 -37.21 9.79 52.85
CA ASP A 394 -37.12 8.42 52.33
C ASP A 394 -38.49 7.77 52.07
N LYS A 395 -39.56 8.19 52.78
CA LYS A 395 -40.91 7.63 52.54
C LYS A 395 -41.55 8.14 51.24
N THR A 396 -41.42 9.44 50.96
CA THR A 396 -41.97 10.07 49.74
C THR A 396 -41.22 9.66 48.47
N LYS A 397 -39.92 9.36 48.54
CA LYS A 397 -39.14 8.81 47.42
C LYS A 397 -39.57 7.40 47.02
N VAL A 398 -39.91 6.55 47.99
CA VAL A 398 -40.34 5.17 47.73
C VAL A 398 -41.75 5.15 47.13
N ASP A 399 -42.65 5.99 47.62
CA ASP A 399 -44.02 6.09 47.09
C ASP A 399 -44.05 6.63 45.65
N TYR A 400 -43.22 7.63 45.32
CA TYR A 400 -43.10 8.15 43.95
C TYR A 400 -42.54 7.12 42.96
N ILE A 401 -41.58 6.29 43.38
CA ILE A 401 -41.01 5.23 42.54
C ILE A 401 -42.03 4.08 42.35
N LEU A 402 -42.79 3.72 43.38
CA LEU A 402 -43.84 2.69 43.31
C LEU A 402 -45.02 3.11 42.44
N GLU A 403 -45.42 4.38 42.47
CA GLU A 403 -46.49 4.92 41.65
C GLU A 403 -46.09 4.95 40.15
N LYS A 404 -44.85 5.35 39.85
CA LYS A 404 -44.31 5.36 38.49
C LYS A 404 -44.06 3.96 37.90
N LEU A 405 -43.85 2.96 38.75
CA LEU A 405 -43.76 1.55 38.33
C LEU A 405 -45.15 0.94 38.08
N LYS A 406 -46.18 1.35 38.83
CA LYS A 406 -47.58 0.95 38.59
C LYS A 406 -48.15 1.55 37.29
N GLU A 407 -47.78 2.78 36.93
CA GLU A 407 -48.17 3.38 35.64
C GLU A 407 -47.54 2.67 34.43
N LYS A 408 -46.41 1.96 34.59
CA LYS A 408 -45.80 1.15 33.53
C LYS A 408 -46.37 -0.25 33.39
N SER A 409 -47.21 -0.70 34.32
CA SER A 409 -47.87 -2.01 34.25
C SER A 409 -49.37 -1.85 34.00
N VAL A 410 -49.76 -1.77 32.72
CA VAL A 410 -51.16 -1.92 32.25
C VAL A 410 -51.16 -3.01 31.16
N PRO A 411 -52.23 -3.84 31.08
CA PRO A 411 -52.12 -5.29 30.92
C PRO A 411 -52.09 -5.80 29.48
N VAL A 412 -51.50 -6.98 29.33
CA VAL A 412 -51.64 -7.86 28.16
C VAL A 412 -53.12 -8.21 28.00
N LYS A 413 -53.75 -7.72 26.92
CA LYS A 413 -55.01 -8.27 26.44
C LYS A 413 -54.76 -9.71 25.97
N ALA A 414 -55.38 -10.67 26.66
CA ALA A 414 -55.65 -11.97 26.10
C ALA A 414 -56.86 -11.81 25.17
N ASP A 415 -56.63 -11.86 23.86
CA ASP A 415 -57.70 -12.18 22.90
C ASP A 415 -57.59 -13.65 22.51
N THR A 416 -58.74 -14.28 22.68
CA THR A 416 -59.12 -15.67 22.57
C THR A 416 -58.90 -16.26 21.19
N ILE A 417 -58.43 -17.50 21.18
CA ILE A 417 -58.54 -18.44 20.07
C ILE A 417 -60.01 -18.86 19.99
N GLU A 418 -60.70 -18.49 18.90
CA GLU A 418 -61.91 -19.21 18.47
C GLU A 418 -61.52 -20.18 17.36
N VAL A 419 -61.94 -21.42 17.57
CA VAL A 419 -61.89 -22.54 16.63
C VAL A 419 -63.19 -22.50 15.85
N ASP A 420 -63.09 -22.40 14.52
CA ASP A 420 -63.88 -23.15 13.54
C ASP A 420 -63.12 -23.23 12.20
#